data_AF-A0A2E1VWG0-F1
#
_entry.id   AF-A0A2E1VWG0-F1
#
_cell.length_a   1.000
_cell.length_b   1.000
_cell.length_c   1.000
_cell.angle_alpha   90.00
_cell.angle_beta   90.00
_cell.angle_gamma   90.00
#
_symmetry.space_group_name_H-M   'P 1'
#
loop_
_entity.id
_entity.type
_entity.pdbx_description
1 polymer ?
#
loop_
_entity_poly.entity_id
_entity_poly.type
_entity_poly.pdbx_seq_one_letter_code
_entity_poly.pdbx_strand_id
1 'polypeptide(L)'
;MLGFLISLPCWGSALLAPFQEPENPDLGALQAKLAEPALGDRDWRVSVWEHLTRLEHVGDPAVLQGWEALAASGADPDLANLFLFQRRQGLPRLPLQEGEGPELTLERCLAAWGDGDLAETARRLRAALERFPEDRRLQENLLWLEMRRPAVIELDGSGRHLALAVLAARDARG
;
A
#
# COMPACT_ATOMS: atom_id res chain seq x y z
N MET A 1 -52.23 48.83 -32.56
CA MET A 1 -51.50 49.15 -31.32
C MET A 1 -52.12 48.36 -30.18
N LEU A 2 -51.35 47.43 -29.61
CA LEU A 2 -51.30 47.01 -28.20
C LEU A 2 -50.66 45.61 -28.19
N GLY A 3 -49.35 45.59 -27.93
CA GLY A 3 -48.57 44.37 -27.78
C GLY A 3 -48.80 43.78 -26.38
N PHE A 4 -49.08 42.48 -26.33
CA PHE A 4 -48.99 41.69 -25.11
C PHE A 4 -47.62 41.02 -25.08
N LEU A 5 -46.70 41.58 -24.30
CA LEU A 5 -45.48 40.89 -23.86
C LEU A 5 -45.86 40.04 -22.65
N ILE A 6 -45.95 38.73 -22.84
CA ILE A 6 -46.02 37.78 -21.73
C ILE A 6 -44.61 37.64 -21.18
N SER A 7 -44.37 38.24 -20.02
CA SER A 7 -43.18 38.01 -19.19
C SER A 7 -43.18 36.57 -18.71
N LEU A 8 -42.34 35.73 -19.31
CA LEU A 8 -41.98 34.43 -18.74
C LEU A 8 -41.22 34.68 -17.42
N PRO A 9 -41.58 34.02 -16.31
CA PRO A 9 -40.78 34.11 -15.11
C PRO A 9 -39.45 33.41 -15.38
N CYS A 10 -38.35 34.14 -15.25
CA CYS A 10 -37.02 33.56 -15.09
C CYS A 10 -37.01 32.77 -13.78
N TRP A 11 -37.29 31.46 -13.85
CA TRP A 11 -36.96 30.51 -12.79
C TRP A 11 -35.45 30.29 -12.81
N GLY A 12 -34.72 31.34 -12.44
CA GLY A 12 -33.28 31.32 -12.27
C GLY A 12 -32.92 30.59 -10.97
N SER A 13 -32.21 29.48 -11.14
CA SER A 13 -31.06 29.15 -10.29
C SER A 13 -31.28 28.86 -8.80
N ALA A 14 -32.26 28.03 -8.44
CA ALA A 14 -32.36 27.47 -7.08
C ALA A 14 -31.82 26.02 -6.94
N LEU A 15 -31.30 25.40 -8.00
CA LEU A 15 -30.93 23.98 -8.03
C LEU A 15 -29.42 23.69 -8.18
N LEU A 16 -28.56 24.68 -7.91
CA LEU A 16 -27.10 24.48 -7.90
C LEU A 16 -26.51 24.99 -6.59
N ALA A 17 -27.04 24.52 -5.45
CA ALA A 17 -26.18 24.46 -4.28
C ALA A 17 -25.04 23.49 -4.63
N PRO A 18 -23.76 23.87 -4.53
CA PRO A 18 -22.68 22.93 -4.75
C PRO A 18 -22.89 21.76 -3.78
N PHE A 19 -22.96 20.54 -4.31
CA PHE A 19 -22.94 19.36 -3.48
C PHE A 19 -21.63 19.40 -2.68
N GLN A 20 -21.74 19.69 -1.38
CA GLN A 20 -20.63 19.53 -0.46
C GLN A 20 -20.57 18.04 -0.13
N GLU A 21 -19.51 17.37 -0.56
CA GLU A 21 -19.24 16.03 -0.09
C GLU A 21 -19.16 16.05 1.44
N PRO A 22 -19.82 15.10 2.13
CA PRO A 22 -19.72 15.01 3.57
C PRO A 22 -18.24 14.82 3.94
N GLU A 23 -17.77 15.59 4.92
CA GLU A 23 -16.40 15.48 5.43
C GLU A 23 -16.13 14.05 5.89
N ASN A 24 -15.00 13.48 5.45
CA ASN A 24 -14.59 12.16 5.91
C ASN A 24 -14.11 12.27 7.37
N PRO A 25 -14.80 11.64 8.34
CA PRO A 25 -14.45 11.77 9.75
C PRO A 25 -13.06 11.20 10.08
N ASP A 26 -12.61 10.17 9.36
CA ASP A 26 -11.26 9.64 9.53
C ASP A 26 -10.20 10.65 9.07
N LEU A 27 -10.49 11.44 8.02
CA LEU A 27 -9.57 12.46 7.52
C LEU A 27 -9.42 13.62 8.51
N GLY A 28 -10.53 14.11 9.07
CA GLY A 28 -10.50 15.14 10.11
C GLY A 28 -9.75 14.66 11.37
N ALA A 29 -9.97 13.40 11.78
CA ALA A 29 -9.26 12.80 12.91
C ALA A 29 -7.76 12.65 12.66
N LEU A 30 -7.36 12.25 11.45
CA LEU A 30 -5.96 12.19 11.04
C LEU A 30 -5.31 13.57 11.10
N GLN A 31 -5.93 14.59 10.49
CA GLN A 31 -5.41 15.96 10.47
C GLN A 31 -5.22 16.52 11.89
N ALA A 32 -6.17 16.27 12.80
CA ALA A 32 -6.05 16.66 14.21
C ALA A 32 -4.85 15.99 14.89
N LYS A 33 -4.58 14.71 14.63
CA LYS A 33 -3.43 13.99 15.19
C LYS A 33 -2.09 14.46 14.62
N LEU A 34 -2.07 14.87 13.35
CA LEU A 34 -0.87 15.39 12.70
C LEU A 34 -0.55 16.84 13.11
N ALA A 35 -1.52 17.59 13.63
CA ALA A 35 -1.28 18.92 14.18
C ALA A 35 -0.38 18.88 15.43
N GLU A 36 -0.46 17.81 16.22
CA GLU A 36 0.35 17.59 17.42
C GLU A 36 0.98 16.18 17.41
N PRO A 37 2.06 15.96 16.64
CA PRO A 37 2.67 14.63 16.50
C PRO A 37 3.32 14.13 17.78
N ALA A 38 2.94 12.93 18.23
CA ALA A 38 3.55 12.23 19.36
C ALA A 38 4.30 10.98 18.87
N LEU A 39 5.41 11.17 18.13
CA LEU A 39 6.12 10.10 17.42
C LEU A 39 6.67 8.98 18.31
N GLY A 40 6.95 9.27 19.59
CA GLY A 40 7.41 8.28 20.57
C GLY A 40 6.28 7.55 21.31
N ASP A 41 5.03 7.97 21.13
CA ASP A 41 3.86 7.39 21.78
C ASP A 41 3.28 6.26 20.92
N ARG A 42 3.23 5.06 21.49
CA ARG A 42 2.68 3.88 20.82
C ARG A 42 1.20 4.04 20.46
N ASP A 43 0.41 4.63 21.34
CA ASP A 43 -1.04 4.73 21.14
C ASP A 43 -1.36 5.73 20.03
N TRP A 44 -0.63 6.84 19.99
CA TRP A 44 -0.69 7.79 18.86
C TRP A 44 -0.34 7.09 17.55
N ARG A 45 0.77 6.34 17.50
CA ARG A 45 1.23 5.66 16.28
C ARG A 45 0.23 4.64 15.76
N VAL A 46 -0.31 3.78 16.65
CA VAL A 46 -1.33 2.79 16.28
C VAL A 46 -2.56 3.49 15.72
N SER A 47 -3.04 4.54 16.40
CA SER A 47 -4.22 5.27 15.97
C SER A 47 -4.02 5.98 14.63
N VAL A 48 -2.85 6.58 14.38
CA VAL A 48 -2.52 7.17 13.07
C VAL A 48 -2.49 6.11 11.98
N TRP A 49 -1.84 4.96 12.22
CA TRP A 49 -1.80 3.85 11.28
C TRP A 49 -3.21 3.33 10.91
N GLU A 50 -4.11 3.21 11.89
CA GLU A 50 -5.50 2.79 11.65
C GLU A 50 -6.25 3.75 10.73
N HIS A 51 -6.12 5.07 10.91
CA HIS A 51 -6.74 6.04 10.00
C HIS A 51 -6.10 5.97 8.60
N LEU A 52 -4.78 5.89 8.51
CA LEU A 52 -4.07 5.85 7.23
C LEU A 52 -4.46 4.65 6.36
N THR A 53 -4.64 3.47 6.96
CA THR A 53 -5.07 2.27 6.21
C THR A 53 -6.49 2.39 5.67
N ARG A 54 -7.40 3.09 6.37
CA ARG A 54 -8.76 3.36 5.89
C ARG A 54 -8.79 4.42 4.80
N LEU A 55 -7.87 5.38 4.89
CA LEU A 55 -7.76 6.51 3.98
C LEU A 55 -6.82 6.23 2.80
N GLU A 56 -6.35 4.99 2.61
CA GLU A 56 -5.33 4.67 1.61
C GLU A 56 -5.74 5.06 0.19
N HIS A 57 -7.03 5.05 -0.13
CA HIS A 57 -7.56 5.43 -1.45
C HIS A 57 -7.90 6.92 -1.57
N VAL A 58 -7.78 7.67 -0.48
CA VAL A 58 -8.09 9.10 -0.44
C VAL A 58 -6.86 9.86 -0.92
N GLY A 59 -7.00 10.65 -1.98
CA GLY A 59 -5.93 11.47 -2.56
C GLY A 59 -5.58 12.72 -1.76
N ASP A 60 -5.79 12.73 -0.44
CA ASP A 60 -5.55 13.89 0.42
C ASP A 60 -4.08 13.95 0.88
N PRO A 61 -3.40 15.11 0.81
CA PRO A 61 -2.01 15.26 1.25
C PRO A 61 -1.75 14.84 2.71
N ALA A 62 -2.74 14.95 3.60
CA ALA A 62 -2.61 14.53 4.99
C ALA A 62 -2.30 13.03 5.13
N VAL A 63 -2.75 12.21 4.18
CA VAL A 63 -2.49 10.76 4.18
C VAL A 63 -0.99 10.51 3.94
N LEU A 64 -0.40 11.16 2.94
CA LEU A 64 1.05 11.07 2.71
C LEU A 64 1.84 11.59 3.90
N GLN A 65 1.45 12.75 4.44
CA GLN A 65 2.11 13.33 5.62
C GLN A 65 2.07 12.40 6.82
N GLY A 66 0.97 11.67 7.03
CA GLY A 66 0.88 10.69 8.11
C GLY A 66 1.79 9.49 7.91
N TRP A 67 1.89 8.95 6.69
CA TRP A 67 2.85 7.88 6.39
C TRP A 67 4.30 8.35 6.58
N GLU A 68 4.62 9.57 6.14
CA GLU A 68 5.94 10.20 6.35
C GLU A 68 6.24 10.42 7.84
N ALA A 69 5.24 10.85 8.62
CA ALA A 69 5.39 11.02 10.06
C ALA A 69 5.68 9.70 10.78
N LEU A 70 4.99 8.61 10.42
CA LEU A 70 5.29 7.28 10.97
C LEU A 70 6.71 6.83 10.59
N ALA A 71 7.08 6.97 9.32
CA ALA A 71 8.38 6.59 8.77
C ALA A 71 9.57 7.40 9.33
N ALA A 72 9.33 8.58 9.91
CA ALA A 72 10.35 9.41 10.55
C ALA A 72 11.05 8.70 11.74
N SER A 73 10.45 7.64 12.29
CA SER A 73 11.07 6.77 13.29
C SER A 73 12.30 6.02 12.77
N GLY A 74 12.40 5.82 11.44
CA GLY A 74 13.39 4.96 10.79
C GLY A 74 13.15 3.47 11.01
N ALA A 75 12.04 3.07 11.65
CA ALA A 75 11.74 1.65 11.84
C ALA A 75 11.38 1.00 10.50
N ASP A 76 11.96 -0.19 10.25
CA ASP A 76 11.83 -0.87 8.96
C ASP A 76 10.37 -1.12 8.53
N PRO A 77 9.43 -1.53 9.41
CA PRO A 77 8.04 -1.68 9.03
C PRO A 77 7.36 -0.37 8.61
N ASP A 78 7.73 0.76 9.22
CA ASP A 78 7.14 2.07 8.85
C ASP A 78 7.65 2.52 7.47
N LEU A 79 8.95 2.34 7.23
CA LEU A 79 9.55 2.64 5.93
C LEU A 79 8.96 1.75 4.83
N ALA A 80 8.75 0.45 5.12
CA ALA A 80 8.09 -0.49 4.20
C ALA A 80 6.65 -0.06 3.87
N ASN A 81 5.88 0.35 4.88
CA ASN A 81 4.52 0.85 4.69
C ASN A 81 4.47 2.13 3.84
N LEU A 82 5.34 3.10 4.12
CA LEU A 82 5.44 4.32 3.30
C LEU A 82 5.83 3.98 1.85
N PHE A 83 6.80 3.10 1.64
CA PHE A 83 7.20 2.66 0.30
C PHE A 83 6.05 1.97 -0.45
N LEU A 84 5.30 1.09 0.22
CA LEU A 84 4.14 0.41 -0.34
C LEU A 84 3.04 1.40 -0.72
N PHE A 85 2.74 2.37 0.16
CA PHE A 85 1.78 3.43 -0.12
C PHE A 85 2.20 4.25 -1.34
N GLN A 86 3.45 4.72 -1.38
CA GLN A 86 3.98 5.47 -2.52
C GLN A 86 3.84 4.68 -3.83
N ARG A 87 4.14 3.38 -3.81
CA ARG A 87 3.97 2.50 -4.98
C ARG A 87 2.51 2.45 -5.45
N ARG A 88 1.55 2.28 -4.53
CA ARG A 88 0.11 2.18 -4.84
C ARG A 88 -0.46 3.48 -5.37
N GLN A 89 0.05 4.62 -4.92
CA GLN A 89 -0.37 5.95 -5.34
C GLN A 89 0.40 6.50 -6.55
N GLY A 90 1.35 5.74 -7.12
CA GLY A 90 2.19 6.21 -8.23
C GLY A 90 3.10 7.38 -7.86
N LEU A 91 3.43 7.53 -6.57
CA LEU A 91 4.31 8.58 -6.05
C LEU A 91 5.79 8.19 -6.18
N PRO A 92 6.71 9.17 -6.14
CA PRO A 92 8.14 8.90 -6.03
C PRO A 92 8.43 7.98 -4.84
N ARG A 93 9.11 6.86 -5.10
CA ARG A 93 9.42 5.85 -4.10
C ARG A 93 10.65 6.27 -3.27
N LEU A 94 10.69 5.89 -1.99
CA LEU A 94 11.86 6.07 -1.14
C LEU A 94 13.13 5.56 -1.85
N PRO A 95 14.23 6.35 -1.85
CA PRO A 95 15.49 5.94 -2.46
C PRO A 95 16.05 4.72 -1.73
N LEU A 96 16.88 3.94 -2.41
CA LEU A 96 17.61 2.82 -1.79
C LEU A 96 18.50 3.35 -0.65
N GLN A 97 18.47 2.68 0.49
CA GLN A 97 19.33 2.99 1.63
C GLN A 97 20.23 1.79 1.95
N GLU A 98 21.41 2.04 2.50
CA GLU A 98 22.26 0.97 3.03
C GLU A 98 21.68 0.47 4.36
N GLY A 99 21.72 -0.85 4.58
CA GLY A 99 21.27 -1.43 5.85
C GLY A 99 19.75 -1.54 6.02
N GLU A 100 18.96 -1.44 4.95
CA GLU A 100 17.51 -1.71 4.99
C GLU A 100 17.21 -3.04 5.67
N GLY A 101 16.15 -3.09 6.48
CA GLY A 101 15.68 -4.28 7.14
C GLY A 101 14.85 -5.18 6.20
N PRO A 102 14.33 -6.30 6.73
CA PRO A 102 13.70 -7.32 5.93
C PRO A 102 12.34 -6.91 5.33
N GLU A 103 11.52 -6.12 6.05
CA GLU A 103 10.21 -5.65 5.55
C GLU A 103 10.37 -4.74 4.33
N LEU A 104 11.22 -3.70 4.43
CA LEU A 104 11.42 -2.79 3.31
C LEU A 104 12.11 -3.49 2.14
N THR A 105 13.08 -4.36 2.42
CA THR A 105 13.75 -5.18 1.41
C THR A 105 12.74 -6.04 0.64
N LEU A 106 11.79 -6.69 1.35
CA LEU A 106 10.73 -7.46 0.73
C LEU A 106 9.86 -6.59 -0.18
N GLU A 107 9.40 -5.43 0.30
CA GLU A 107 8.54 -4.55 -0.51
C GLU A 107 9.23 -4.06 -1.78
N ARG A 108 10.54 -3.82 -1.75
CA ARG A 108 11.33 -3.49 -2.94
C ARG A 108 11.44 -4.66 -3.92
N CYS A 109 11.56 -5.89 -3.42
CA CYS A 109 11.52 -7.07 -4.27
C CYS A 109 10.14 -7.17 -4.96
N LEU A 110 9.06 -7.00 -4.20
CA LEU A 110 7.69 -7.05 -4.73
C LEU A 110 7.37 -5.89 -5.67
N ALA A 111 8.02 -4.74 -5.52
CA ALA A 111 7.90 -3.65 -6.48
C ALA A 111 8.44 -4.01 -7.86
N ALA A 112 9.63 -4.65 -7.93
CA ALA A 112 10.16 -5.13 -9.21
C ALA A 112 9.21 -6.17 -9.87
N TRP A 113 8.56 -7.00 -9.05
CA TRP A 113 7.55 -7.93 -9.54
C TRP A 113 6.35 -7.18 -10.13
N GLY A 114 5.80 -6.23 -9.37
CA GLY A 114 4.68 -5.40 -9.82
C GLY A 114 4.98 -4.60 -11.09
N ASP A 115 6.25 -4.22 -11.29
CA ASP A 115 6.75 -3.54 -12.49
C ASP A 115 6.97 -4.51 -13.68
N GLY A 116 6.77 -5.83 -13.49
CA GLY A 116 6.87 -6.86 -14.51
C GLY A 116 8.29 -7.44 -14.73
N ASP A 117 9.29 -6.99 -13.97
CA ASP A 117 10.67 -7.45 -14.11
C ASP A 117 10.94 -8.68 -13.22
N LEU A 118 10.52 -9.85 -13.70
CA LEU A 118 10.64 -11.11 -12.97
C LEU A 118 12.11 -11.53 -12.76
N ALA A 119 13.00 -11.19 -13.69
CA ALA A 119 14.42 -11.53 -13.58
C ALA A 119 15.10 -10.72 -12.47
N GLU A 120 14.83 -9.42 -12.42
CA GLU A 120 15.28 -8.54 -11.35
C GLU A 120 14.68 -8.93 -10.01
N THR A 121 13.39 -9.27 -9.99
CA THR A 121 12.72 -9.77 -8.78
C THR A 121 13.43 -11.00 -8.22
N ALA A 122 13.75 -11.99 -9.06
CA ALA A 122 14.46 -13.19 -8.63
C ALA A 122 15.85 -12.87 -8.09
N ARG A 123 16.60 -12.01 -8.78
CA ARG A 123 17.93 -11.56 -8.35
C ARG A 123 17.89 -10.89 -6.98
N ARG A 124 16.93 -9.97 -6.77
CA ARG A 124 16.76 -9.26 -5.50
C ARG A 124 16.33 -10.19 -4.37
N LEU A 125 15.38 -11.10 -4.61
CA LEU A 125 14.93 -12.07 -3.61
C LEU A 125 16.08 -12.98 -3.14
N ARG A 126 16.92 -13.47 -4.06
CA ARG A 126 18.10 -14.28 -3.70
C ARG A 126 19.11 -13.49 -2.87
N ALA A 127 19.45 -12.27 -3.28
CA ALA A 127 20.33 -11.39 -2.51
C ALA A 127 19.75 -11.02 -1.13
N ALA A 128 18.43 -10.85 -1.04
CA ALA A 128 17.75 -10.62 0.23
C ALA A 128 17.83 -11.84 1.16
N LEU A 129 17.68 -13.05 0.64
CA LEU A 129 17.81 -14.30 1.40
C LEU A 129 19.24 -14.59 1.86
N GLU A 130 20.26 -14.07 1.18
CA GLU A 130 21.64 -14.12 1.70
C GLU A 130 21.78 -13.27 2.98
N ARG A 131 21.02 -12.18 3.09
CA ARG A 131 21.02 -11.28 4.27
C ARG A 131 20.04 -11.72 5.36
N PHE A 132 18.89 -12.26 4.96
CA PHE A 132 17.77 -12.64 5.83
C PHE A 132 17.33 -14.09 5.54
N PRO A 133 18.19 -15.09 5.82
CA PRO A 133 17.95 -16.47 5.41
C PRO A 133 16.70 -17.09 6.03
N GLU A 134 16.27 -16.62 7.20
CA GLU A 134 15.12 -17.14 7.95
C GLU A 134 13.79 -16.43 7.62
N ASP A 135 13.79 -15.41 6.75
CA ASP A 135 12.55 -14.72 6.39
C ASP A 135 11.71 -15.59 5.44
N ARG A 136 10.70 -16.24 6.02
CA ARG A 136 9.76 -17.10 5.28
C ARG A 136 9.05 -16.38 4.14
N ARG A 137 8.76 -15.07 4.27
CA ARG A 137 8.07 -14.31 3.21
C ARG A 137 8.96 -14.19 1.98
N LEU A 138 10.26 -13.94 2.16
CA LEU A 138 11.23 -13.91 1.06
C LEU A 138 11.36 -15.29 0.41
N GLN A 139 11.46 -16.36 1.21
CA GLN A 139 11.55 -17.74 0.72
C GLN A 139 10.32 -18.13 -0.12
N GLU A 140 9.12 -17.87 0.40
CA GLU A 140 7.85 -18.19 -0.25
C GLU A 140 7.66 -17.42 -1.56
N ASN A 141 8.01 -16.14 -1.60
CA ASN A 141 7.91 -15.36 -2.83
C ASN A 141 8.91 -15.84 -3.89
N LEU A 142 10.13 -16.24 -3.51
CA LEU A 142 11.08 -16.82 -4.45
C LEU A 142 10.61 -18.18 -4.99
N LEU A 143 10.10 -19.05 -4.11
CA LEU A 143 9.53 -20.34 -4.51
C LEU A 143 8.38 -20.16 -5.50
N TRP A 144 7.48 -19.21 -5.24
CA TRP A 144 6.36 -18.90 -6.14
C TRP A 144 6.86 -18.37 -7.49
N LEU A 145 7.82 -17.45 -7.48
CA LEU A 145 8.37 -16.84 -8.70
C LEU A 145 9.01 -17.89 -9.62
N GLU A 146 9.74 -18.83 -9.03
CA GLU A 146 10.44 -19.88 -9.76
C GLU A 146 9.56 -21.11 -10.04
N MET A 147 8.27 -21.06 -9.65
CA MET A 147 7.32 -22.18 -9.75
C MET A 147 7.87 -23.48 -9.15
N ARG A 148 8.74 -23.37 -8.13
CA ARG A 148 9.38 -24.53 -7.51
C ARG A 148 8.43 -25.18 -6.52
N ARG A 149 8.41 -26.52 -6.53
CA ARG A 149 7.65 -27.29 -5.55
C ARG A 149 8.19 -27.01 -4.13
N PRO A 150 7.32 -26.76 -3.14
CA PRO A 150 7.73 -26.69 -1.76
C PRO A 150 8.34 -28.01 -1.28
N ALA A 151 9.37 -27.94 -0.44
CA ALA A 151 10.02 -29.12 0.14
C ALA A 151 9.10 -29.90 1.09
N VAL A 152 8.28 -29.16 1.86
CA VAL A 152 7.28 -29.71 2.79
C VAL A 152 5.92 -29.15 2.42
N ILE A 153 4.91 -30.00 2.37
CA ILE A 153 3.50 -29.61 2.19
C ILE A 153 2.79 -29.86 3.51
N GLU A 154 2.47 -28.79 4.21
CA GLU A 154 1.65 -28.83 5.42
C GLU A 154 0.17 -28.77 5.02
N LEU A 155 -0.65 -29.70 5.55
CA LEU A 155 -2.07 -29.81 5.18
C LEU A 155 -2.92 -28.65 5.73
N ASP A 156 -2.42 -27.98 6.77
CA ASP A 156 -2.92 -26.73 7.36
C ASP A 156 -2.18 -25.49 6.82
N GLY A 157 -1.30 -25.67 5.82
CA GLY A 157 -0.57 -24.58 5.18
C GLY A 157 -1.49 -23.60 4.42
N SER A 158 -0.94 -22.44 4.08
CA SER A 158 -1.70 -21.42 3.33
C SER A 158 -2.20 -21.97 1.99
N GLY A 159 -3.37 -21.50 1.54
CA GLY A 159 -3.93 -21.91 0.24
C GLY A 159 -2.97 -21.66 -0.93
N ARG A 160 -2.09 -20.65 -0.81
CA ARG A 160 -1.01 -20.36 -1.77
C ARG A 160 0.01 -21.51 -1.81
N HIS A 161 0.42 -22.05 -0.67
CA HIS A 161 1.39 -23.14 -0.59
C HIS A 161 0.87 -24.43 -1.25
N LEU A 162 -0.40 -24.76 -0.99
CA LEU A 162 -1.07 -25.90 -1.63
C LEU A 162 -1.21 -25.70 -3.15
N ALA A 163 -1.59 -24.50 -3.59
CA ALA A 163 -1.69 -24.18 -5.02
C ALA A 163 -0.34 -24.35 -5.73
N LEU A 164 0.76 -23.86 -5.13
CA LEU A 164 2.10 -24.00 -5.71
C LEU A 164 2.51 -25.46 -5.85
N ALA A 165 2.24 -26.28 -4.84
CA ALA A 165 2.54 -27.70 -4.88
C ALA A 165 1.81 -28.43 -6.02
N VAL A 166 0.54 -28.09 -6.24
CA VAL A 166 -0.25 -28.65 -7.36
C VAL A 166 0.30 -28.18 -8.70
N LEU A 167 0.58 -26.88 -8.85
CA LEU A 167 1.06 -26.30 -10.12
C LEU A 167 2.44 -26.87 -10.50
N ALA A 168 3.39 -26.89 -9.56
CA ALA A 168 4.72 -27.44 -9.80
C ALA A 168 4.68 -28.95 -10.14
N ALA A 169 3.76 -29.72 -9.52
CA ALA A 169 3.58 -31.13 -9.83
C ALA A 169 2.95 -31.38 -11.20
N ARG A 170 2.15 -30.44 -11.72
CA ARG A 170 1.58 -30.51 -13.08
C ARG A 170 2.63 -30.21 -14.13
N ASP A 171 3.45 -29.19 -13.91
CA ASP A 171 4.52 -28.79 -14.84
C ASP A 171 5.56 -29.91 -15.01
N ALA A 172 5.95 -30.57 -13.92
CA ALA A 172 6.88 -31.71 -13.96
C ALA A 172 6.35 -32.97 -14.69
N ARG A 173 5.07 -33.00 -15.09
CA ARG A 173 4.44 -34.10 -15.83
C ARG A 173 4.19 -33.76 -17.31
N GLY A 174 4.38 -32.51 -17.72
CA GLY A 174 4.29 -32.05 -19.10
C GLY A 174 5.63 -32.15 -19.80
#